data_AF-A0A3M7I0Z1-F1
#
_entry.id   AF-A0A3M7I0Z1-F1
#
_cell.length_a   1.000
_cell.length_b   1.000
_cell.length_c   1.000
_cell.angle_alpha   90.00
_cell.angle_beta   90.00
_cell.angle_gamma   90.00
#
_symmetry.space_group_name_H-M   'P 1'
#
loop_
_entity.id
_entity.type
_entity.pdbx_description
1 polymer ?
#
loop_
_entity_poly.entity_id
_entity_poly.type
_entity_poly.pdbx_seq_one_letter_code
_entity_poly.pdbx_strand_id
1 'polypeptide(L)'
;MGGERLIIDPDLEIIATRPQYQGRGAGSMMINWGLERADQDNVEAYLEASPEAVSLYEKLGFENVAQTDTWIQNERVEGEWYRNLFMIRPGQGRKSDTCA
;
A
#
# COMPACT_ATOMS: atom_id res chain seq x y z
N MET A 1 -12.14 -31.54 -12.82
CA MET A 1 -12.95 -30.33 -12.66
C MET A 1 -12.15 -29.37 -11.80
N GLY A 2 -11.34 -28.52 -12.43
CA GLY A 2 -10.54 -27.52 -11.72
C GLY A 2 -11.49 -26.42 -11.29
N GLY A 3 -11.74 -26.32 -9.98
CA GLY A 3 -12.46 -25.18 -9.44
C GLY A 3 -11.60 -23.95 -9.67
N GLU A 4 -12.09 -23.02 -10.50
CA GLU A 4 -11.55 -21.68 -10.58
C GLU A 4 -11.68 -21.09 -9.18
N ARG A 5 -10.56 -21.08 -8.45
CA ARG A 5 -10.48 -20.40 -7.17
C ARG A 5 -10.60 -18.92 -7.53
N LEU A 6 -11.78 -18.34 -7.32
CA LEU A 6 -11.97 -16.90 -7.34
C LEU A 6 -10.95 -16.32 -6.36
N ILE A 7 -9.86 -15.78 -6.91
CA ILE A 7 -8.98 -14.90 -6.18
C ILE A 7 -9.82 -13.63 -6.02
N ILE A 8 -10.42 -13.47 -4.85
CA ILE A 8 -10.89 -12.14 -4.45
C ILE A 8 -9.61 -11.35 -4.28
N ASP A 9 -9.30 -10.48 -5.24
CA ASP A 9 -8.25 -9.48 -5.09
C ASP A 9 -8.60 -8.69 -3.82
N PRO A 10 -7.83 -8.84 -2.72
CA PRO A 10 -8.17 -8.20 -1.46
C PRO A 10 -7.80 -6.72 -1.57
N ASP A 11 -8.67 -5.96 -2.22
CA ASP A 11 -8.48 -4.52 -2.41
C ASP A 11 -8.68 -3.81 -1.08
N LEU A 12 -7.59 -3.23 -0.58
CA LEU A 12 -7.61 -2.35 0.58
C LEU A 12 -7.92 -0.93 0.10
N GLU A 13 -9.15 -0.48 0.34
CA GLU A 13 -9.62 0.79 -0.22
C GLU A 13 -8.94 2.02 0.43
N ILE A 14 -8.91 2.10 1.77
CA ILE A 14 -8.29 3.23 2.49
C ILE A 14 -7.68 2.76 3.82
N ILE A 15 -6.47 3.24 4.11
CA ILE A 15 -5.92 3.26 5.47
C ILE A 15 -5.60 4.68 5.89
N ALA A 16 -5.92 4.99 7.14
CA ALA A 16 -5.60 6.27 7.74
C ALA A 16 -5.34 6.11 9.22
N THR A 17 -4.37 6.87 9.74
CA THR A 17 -4.14 7.00 11.17
C THR A 17 -4.56 8.40 11.59
N ARG A 18 -5.35 8.51 12.66
CA ARG A 18 -5.72 9.80 13.26
C ARG A 18 -4.47 10.65 13.52
N PRO A 19 -4.45 11.95 13.21
CA PRO A 19 -3.24 12.78 13.27
C PRO A 19 -2.46 12.69 14.59
N GLN A 20 -3.16 12.65 15.73
CA GLN A 20 -2.54 12.59 17.07
C GLN A 20 -1.78 11.28 17.36
N TYR A 21 -2.00 10.26 16.54
CA TYR A 21 -1.44 8.91 16.69
C TYR A 21 -0.51 8.52 15.53
N GLN A 22 -0.25 9.43 14.59
CA GLN A 22 0.70 9.20 13.49
C GLN A 22 2.15 9.10 14.02
N GLY A 23 3.03 8.50 13.20
CA GLY A 23 4.45 8.32 13.56
C GLY A 23 4.72 7.24 14.63
N ARG A 24 3.72 6.43 14.97
CA ARG A 24 3.80 5.38 16.02
C ARG A 24 3.74 3.95 15.48
N GLY A 25 3.84 3.76 14.17
CA GLY A 25 3.93 2.45 13.53
C GLY A 25 2.60 1.76 13.17
N ALA A 26 1.44 2.35 13.50
CA ALA A 26 0.13 1.74 13.18
C ALA A 26 -0.04 1.45 11.67
N GLY A 27 0.34 2.39 10.80
CA GLY A 27 0.32 2.20 9.35
C GLY A 27 1.22 1.05 8.89
N SER A 28 2.47 1.00 9.37
CA SER A 28 3.41 -0.08 9.07
C SER A 28 2.88 -1.45 9.49
N MET A 29 2.27 -1.55 10.68
CA MET A 29 1.69 -2.79 11.17
C MET A 29 0.60 -3.32 10.23
N MET A 30 -0.31 -2.46 9.78
CA MET A 30 -1.38 -2.85 8.86
C MET A 30 -0.84 -3.29 7.50
N ILE A 31 0.11 -2.54 6.93
CA ILE A 31 0.70 -2.88 5.63
C ILE A 31 1.51 -4.18 5.70
N ASN A 32 2.33 -4.36 6.74
CA ASN A 32 3.14 -5.57 6.89
C ASN A 32 2.28 -6.85 6.93
N TRP A 33 1.13 -6.81 7.60
CA TRP A 33 0.20 -7.95 7.61
C TRP A 33 -0.30 -8.33 6.20
N GLY A 34 -0.51 -7.33 5.33
CA GLY A 34 -0.88 -7.55 3.93
C GLY A 34 0.30 -8.04 3.10
N LEU A 35 1.47 -7.44 3.27
CA LEU A 35 2.70 -7.84 2.58
C LEU A 35 3.13 -9.26 2.92
N GLU A 36 2.95 -9.71 4.17
CA GLU A 36 3.22 -11.09 4.56
C GLU A 36 2.40 -12.09 3.74
N ARG A 37 1.16 -11.75 3.38
CA ARG A 37 0.30 -12.58 2.52
C ARG A 37 0.73 -12.50 1.06
N ALA A 38 0.98 -11.29 0.57
CA ALA A 38 1.47 -11.08 -0.80
C ALA A 38 2.78 -11.84 -1.04
N ASP A 39 3.69 -11.84 -0.06
CA ASP A 39 4.94 -12.58 -0.11
C ASP A 39 4.71 -14.11 -0.05
N GLN A 40 3.78 -14.59 0.78
CA GLN A 40 3.42 -16.01 0.85
C GLN A 40 2.87 -16.55 -0.49
N ASP A 41 2.04 -15.76 -1.15
CA ASP A 41 1.44 -16.10 -2.44
C ASP A 41 2.33 -15.71 -3.64
N ASN A 42 3.47 -15.05 -3.37
CA ASN A 42 4.42 -14.53 -4.35
C ASN A 42 3.76 -13.64 -5.43
N VAL A 43 2.89 -12.74 -4.98
CA VAL A 43 2.19 -11.76 -5.82
C VAL A 43 2.70 -10.36 -5.56
N GLU A 44 2.59 -9.49 -6.56
CA GLU A 44 2.89 -8.06 -6.43
C GLU A 44 1.85 -7.36 -5.54
N ALA A 45 2.31 -6.34 -4.80
CA ALA A 45 1.43 -5.41 -4.10
C ALA A 45 1.48 -4.04 -4.78
N TYR A 46 0.32 -3.40 -4.92
CA TYR A 46 0.16 -2.06 -5.48
C TYR A 46 -0.58 -1.16 -4.47
N LEU A 47 -0.24 0.13 -4.46
CA LEU A 47 -0.98 1.13 -3.69
C LEU A 47 -0.90 2.53 -4.31
N GLU A 48 -1.83 3.36 -3.86
CA GLU A 48 -1.84 4.80 -4.05
C GLU A 48 -1.38 5.49 -2.76
N ALA A 49 -0.50 6.46 -2.88
CA ALA A 49 0.13 7.14 -1.76
C ALA A 49 -0.02 8.66 -1.87
N SER A 50 -0.46 9.27 -0.76
CA SER A 50 -0.26 10.69 -0.56
C SER A 50 1.24 10.99 -0.44
N PRO A 51 1.70 12.21 -0.78
CA PRO A 51 3.11 12.58 -0.70
C PRO A 51 3.72 12.36 0.69
N GLU A 52 2.94 12.52 1.75
CA GLU A 52 3.38 12.34 3.14
C GLU A 52 3.58 10.87 3.51
N ALA A 53 2.90 9.94 2.81
CA ALA A 53 2.96 8.51 3.08
C ALA A 53 4.07 7.79 2.28
N VAL A 54 4.61 8.40 1.21
CA VAL A 54 5.61 7.78 0.32
C VAL A 54 6.79 7.19 1.10
N SER A 55 7.38 7.96 2.02
CA SER A 55 8.55 7.51 2.80
C SER A 55 8.27 6.28 3.66
N LEU A 56 7.03 6.08 4.10
CA LEU A 56 6.63 4.84 4.79
C LEU A 56 6.70 3.66 3.82
N TYR A 57 6.12 3.78 2.63
CA TYR A 57 6.03 2.70 1.67
C TYR A 57 7.39 2.35 1.05
N GLU A 58 8.24 3.34 0.78
CA GLU A 58 9.63 3.11 0.33
C GLU A 58 10.41 2.24 1.33
N LYS A 59 10.27 2.50 2.64
CA LYS A 59 10.90 1.69 3.70
C LYS A 59 10.41 0.25 3.73
N LEU A 60 9.23 -0.01 3.17
CA LEU A 60 8.64 -1.35 3.07
C LEU A 60 8.96 -2.04 1.73
N GLY A 61 9.76 -1.40 0.87
CA GLY A 61 10.22 -1.94 -0.41
C GLY A 61 9.31 -1.63 -1.59
N PHE A 62 8.40 -0.68 -1.44
CA PHE A 62 7.66 -0.14 -2.58
C PHE A 62 8.50 0.85 -3.37
N GLU A 63 8.29 0.87 -4.68
CA GLU A 63 8.89 1.82 -5.61
C GLU A 63 7.80 2.63 -6.30
N ASN A 64 8.03 3.94 -6.43
CA ASN A 64 7.15 4.81 -7.19
C ASN A 64 7.30 4.55 -8.69
N VAL A 65 6.18 4.27 -9.38
CA VAL A 65 6.17 3.97 -10.81
C VAL A 65 5.38 4.98 -11.64
N ALA A 66 4.49 5.75 -11.02
CA ALA A 66 3.73 6.79 -11.70
C ALA A 66 3.20 7.83 -10.70
N GLN A 67 2.77 8.98 -11.22
CA GLN A 67 2.09 10.01 -10.43
C GLN A 67 0.98 10.67 -11.26
N THR A 68 0.00 11.23 -10.57
CA THR A 68 -1.02 12.09 -11.16
C THR A 68 -1.19 13.35 -10.31
N ASP A 69 -1.35 14.48 -10.98
CA ASP A 69 -1.69 15.76 -10.35
C ASP A 69 -3.14 16.09 -10.70
N THR A 70 -4.01 16.20 -9.70
CA THR A 70 -5.45 16.42 -9.88
C THR A 70 -5.88 17.71 -9.21
N TRP A 71 -6.67 18.51 -9.91
CA TRP A 71 -7.34 19.66 -9.31
C TRP A 71 -8.52 19.18 -8.45
N ILE A 72 -8.47 19.42 -7.14
CA ILE A 72 -9.52 19.08 -6.19
C ILE A 72 -10.29 20.33 -5.82
N GLN A 73 -11.60 20.32 -6.08
CA GLN A 73 -12.52 21.35 -5.63
C GLN A 73 -13.82 20.70 -5.18
N ASN A 74 -14.19 20.89 -3.91
CA ASN A 74 -15.43 20.39 -3.33
C ASN A 74 -15.82 21.23 -2.11
N GLU A 75 -16.89 20.86 -1.42
CA GLU A 75 -17.41 21.59 -0.23
C GLU A 75 -16.39 21.71 0.92
N ARG A 76 -15.34 20.87 0.93
CA ARG A 76 -14.31 20.79 1.98
C ARG A 76 -12.95 21.36 1.54
N VAL A 77 -12.74 21.57 0.24
CA VAL A 77 -11.45 21.97 -0.35
C VAL A 77 -11.69 23.09 -1.35
N GLU A 78 -11.13 24.27 -1.05
CA GLU A 78 -11.20 25.45 -1.90
C GLU A 78 -10.10 25.39 -2.98
N GLY A 79 -10.28 24.50 -3.97
CA GLY A 79 -9.48 24.48 -5.19
C GLY A 79 -7.98 24.32 -4.98
N GLU A 80 -7.49 23.08 -4.90
CA GLU A 80 -6.07 22.80 -4.70
C GLU A 80 -5.58 21.71 -5.66
N TRP A 81 -4.33 21.82 -6.13
CA TRP A 81 -3.66 20.74 -6.84
C TRP A 81 -3.17 19.69 -5.86
N TYR A 82 -3.67 18.47 -5.98
CA TYR A 82 -3.25 17.34 -5.18
C TYR A 82 -2.47 16.34 -6.03
N ARG A 83 -1.30 15.93 -5.52
CA ARG A 83 -0.48 14.89 -6.14
C ARG A 83 -0.74 13.55 -5.47
N ASN A 84 -1.01 12.53 -6.29
CA ASN A 84 -1.09 11.14 -5.86
C ASN A 84 0.02 10.34 -6.54
N LEU A 85 0.66 9.43 -5.80
CA LEU A 85 1.72 8.56 -6.31
C LEU A 85 1.25 7.11 -6.36
N PHE A 86 1.70 6.39 -7.37
CA PHE A 86 1.37 4.99 -7.61
C PHE A 86 2.61 4.16 -7.36
N MET A 87 2.53 3.21 -6.42
CA MET A 87 3.70 2.46 -5.98
C MET A 87 3.46 0.96 -6.08
N ILE A 88 4.49 0.23 -6.52
CA ILE A 88 4.47 -1.24 -6.61
C ILE A 88 5.56 -1.84 -5.75
N ARG A 89 5.32 -3.06 -5.26
CA ARG A 89 6.31 -3.89 -4.58
C ARG A 89 6.19 -5.32 -5.09
N PRO A 90 7.25 -5.89 -5.70
CA PRO A 90 7.26 -7.30 -6.08
C PRO A 90 7.06 -8.21 -4.87
N GLY A 91 6.38 -9.35 -5.07
CA GLY A 91 6.32 -10.42 -4.08
C GLY A 91 7.70 -11.00 -3.80
N GLN A 92 8.03 -11.23 -2.53
CA GLN A 92 9.35 -11.73 -2.13
C GLN A 92 9.41 -13.25 -1.96
N GLY A 93 8.30 -13.95 -2.19
CA GLY A 93 8.17 -15.38 -1.95
C GLY A 93 8.18 -15.74 -0.46
N ARG A 94 7.92 -17.02 -0.16
CA ARG A 94 7.96 -17.52 1.21
C ARG A 94 9.41 -17.47 1.71
N LYS A 95 9.67 -16.73 2.80
CA LYS A 95 10.95 -16.81 3.51
C LYS A 95 11.15 -18.26 3.94
N SER A 96 12.25 -18.89 3.53
CA SER A 96 12.56 -20.24 3.97
C SER A 96 12.73 -20.22 5.49
N ASP A 97 11.97 -21.04 6.20
CA ASP A 97 12.15 -21.27 7.64
C ASP A 97 13.50 -21.97 7.86
N THR A 98 14.60 -21.23 7.79
CA THR A 98 15.90 -21.72 8.21
C THR A 98 15.89 -21.65 9.73
N CYS A 99 15.53 -22.77 10.37
CA CYS A 99 15.85 -23.01 11.78
C CYS A 99 17.35 -22.76 11.99
N ALA A 100 17.67 -21.85 12.90
CA ALA A 100 18.97 -21.78 13.57
C ALA A 100 18.81 -22.39 14.97
#